data_AF-A0A926L820-F1
#
_entry.id   AF-A0A926L820-F1
#
_cell.length_a   1.000
_cell.length_b   1.000
_cell.length_c   1.000
_cell.angle_alpha   90.00
_cell.angle_beta   90.00
_cell.angle_gamma   90.00
#
_symmetry.space_group_name_H-M   'P 1'
#
loop_
_entity.id
_entity.type
_entity.pdbx_description
1 polymer ?
#
loop_
_entity_poly.entity_id
_entity_poly.type
_entity_poly.pdbx_seq_one_letter_code
_entity_poly.pdbx_strand_id
1 'polypeptide(L)'
;MVAHERLTEEVASRAHLSKADDAAHTVRVVVAGLAHRLDMPLRQRLRQAMPGPERDAAYAIVPPAHDTPAGLLEEVARNLQTPQERADRLTHAVLSVIADEDPALGRALREGLAPSYAELFTAPESSPERLSAAGDAPAPLSNEEVRTELRRRPQWSGDSHRLTRTVGLPADRTAPLLRQVEKDARELRHKVDHTTTGDGITFTLRTRSVDAVTRADLEMADRIDAAVDAVGSGGHPG
;
A
#
# COMPACT_ATOMS: atom_id res chain seq x y z
N MET A 1 15.52 -20.59 12.30
CA MET A 1 14.34 -20.17 13.10
C MET A 1 14.15 -18.71 12.78
N VAL A 2 13.11 -18.36 12.03
CA VAL A 2 12.88 -16.97 11.65
C VAL A 2 12.36 -16.24 12.89
N ALA A 3 13.03 -15.17 13.30
CA ALA A 3 12.56 -14.36 14.42
C ALA A 3 11.26 -13.66 14.02
N HIS A 4 10.23 -13.74 14.86
CA HIS A 4 8.91 -13.15 14.61
C HIS A 4 9.00 -11.70 14.17
N GLU A 5 9.73 -10.90 14.94
CA GLU A 5 9.92 -9.47 14.74
C GLU A 5 10.54 -9.19 13.36
N ARG A 6 11.58 -9.93 12.99
CA ARG A 6 12.26 -9.78 11.69
C ARG A 6 11.36 -10.13 10.50
N LEU A 7 10.59 -11.23 10.59
CA LEU A 7 9.63 -11.59 9.53
C LEU A 7 8.56 -10.53 9.37
N THR A 8 7.99 -10.05 10.47
CA THR A 8 6.93 -9.04 10.44
C THR A 8 7.44 -7.67 9.98
N GLU A 9 8.66 -7.29 10.35
CA GLU A 9 9.30 -6.04 9.92
C GLU A 9 9.63 -6.07 8.43
N GLU A 10 10.22 -7.16 7.93
CA GLU A 10 10.53 -7.32 6.51
C GLU A 10 9.25 -7.37 5.67
N VAL A 11 8.21 -8.07 6.13
CA VAL A 11 6.90 -8.04 5.47
C VAL A 11 6.29 -6.65 5.52
N ALA A 12 6.32 -5.95 6.65
CA ALA A 12 5.79 -4.59 6.75
C ALA A 12 6.51 -3.63 5.80
N SER A 13 7.83 -3.74 5.72
CA SER A 13 8.69 -2.96 4.81
C SER A 13 8.34 -3.23 3.35
N ARG A 14 8.32 -4.50 2.94
CA ARG A 14 8.13 -4.93 1.54
C ARG A 14 6.69 -4.79 1.05
N ALA A 15 5.72 -4.89 1.96
CA ALA A 15 4.29 -4.73 1.68
C ALA A 15 3.76 -3.30 1.93
N HIS A 16 4.63 -2.37 2.38
CA HIS A 16 4.26 -1.00 2.75
C HIS A 16 3.09 -0.93 3.76
N LEU A 17 3.12 -1.79 4.78
CA LEU A 17 2.10 -1.82 5.84
C LEU A 17 2.47 -0.85 6.95
N SER A 18 1.53 -0.01 7.38
CA SER A 18 1.75 1.03 8.37
C SER A 18 1.90 0.52 9.80
N LYS A 19 1.49 -0.73 10.09
CA LYS A 19 1.53 -1.31 11.44
C LYS A 19 2.12 -2.72 11.40
N ALA A 20 2.95 -3.03 12.39
CA ALA A 20 3.49 -4.37 12.60
C ALA A 20 2.37 -5.41 12.84
N ASP A 21 1.28 -5.01 13.52
CA ASP A 21 0.10 -5.86 13.72
C ASP A 21 -0.59 -6.25 12.40
N ASP A 22 -0.63 -5.34 11.42
CA ASP A 22 -1.21 -5.59 10.10
C ASP A 22 -0.33 -6.57 9.31
N ALA A 23 1.00 -6.47 9.46
CA ALA A 23 1.96 -7.40 8.87
C ALA A 23 1.84 -8.80 9.50
N ALA A 24 1.78 -8.87 10.84
CA ALA A 24 1.58 -10.12 11.56
C ALA A 24 0.24 -10.78 11.18
N HIS A 25 -0.85 -10.00 11.07
CA HIS A 25 -2.13 -10.51 10.61
C HIS A 25 -2.07 -11.01 9.15
N THR A 26 -1.41 -10.27 8.26
CA THR A 26 -1.21 -10.67 6.86
C THR A 26 -0.43 -11.98 6.73
N VAL A 27 0.69 -12.10 7.45
CA VAL A 27 1.49 -13.34 7.50
C VAL A 27 0.63 -14.51 7.98
N ARG A 28 -0.17 -14.33 9.04
CA ARG A 28 -1.06 -15.37 9.56
C ARG A 28 -2.05 -15.86 8.52
N VAL A 29 -2.71 -14.95 7.80
CA VAL A 29 -3.71 -15.30 6.80
C VAL A 29 -3.08 -16.06 5.63
N VAL A 30 -1.93 -15.60 5.13
CA VAL A 30 -1.23 -16.26 4.01
C VAL A 30 -0.73 -17.64 4.42
N VAL A 31 -0.11 -17.77 5.59
CA VAL A 31 0.37 -19.05 6.12
C VAL A 31 -0.78 -20.03 6.35
N ALA A 32 -1.91 -19.57 6.88
CA ALA A 32 -3.11 -20.40 7.06
C ALA A 32 -3.64 -20.92 5.72
N GLY A 33 -3.77 -20.05 4.72
CA GLY A 33 -4.21 -20.43 3.37
C GLY A 33 -3.26 -21.46 2.72
N LEU A 34 -1.95 -21.30 2.89
CA LEU A 34 -0.96 -22.27 2.39
C LEU A 34 -1.03 -23.61 3.13
N ALA A 35 -1.17 -23.59 4.45
CA ALA A 35 -1.19 -24.81 5.27
C ALA A 35 -2.25 -25.81 4.79
N HIS A 36 -3.39 -25.35 4.27
CA HIS A 36 -4.43 -26.22 3.72
C HIS A 36 -4.03 -27.03 2.49
N ARG A 37 -3.05 -26.54 1.73
CA ARG A 37 -2.62 -27.07 0.44
C ARG A 37 -1.35 -27.93 0.51
N LEU A 38 -0.65 -27.87 1.64
CA LEU A 38 0.56 -28.66 1.89
C LEU A 38 0.23 -30.06 2.42
N ASP A 39 1.17 -30.99 2.33
CA ASP A 39 1.07 -32.28 3.02
C ASP A 39 1.37 -32.15 4.53
N MET A 40 0.99 -33.16 5.33
CA MET A 40 1.15 -33.11 6.79
C MET A 40 2.61 -32.87 7.26
N PRO A 41 3.64 -33.51 6.66
CA PRO A 41 5.04 -33.25 7.01
C PRO A 41 5.46 -31.80 6.75
N LEU A 42 5.08 -31.22 5.62
CA LEU A 42 5.45 -29.85 5.26
C LEU A 42 4.65 -28.81 6.05
N ARG A 43 3.38 -29.07 6.35
CA ARG A 43 2.59 -28.27 7.31
C ARG A 43 3.28 -28.17 8.67
N GLN A 44 3.77 -29.30 9.18
CA GLN A 44 4.45 -29.33 10.48
C GLN A 44 5.76 -28.54 10.47
N ARG A 45 6.48 -28.58 9.34
CA ARG A 45 7.72 -27.83 9.14
C ARG A 45 7.48 -26.32 9.01
N LEU A 46 6.45 -25.91 8.26
CA LEU A 46 5.99 -24.52 8.21
C LEU A 46 5.60 -24.01 9.61
N ARG A 47 4.87 -24.83 10.39
CA ARG A 47 4.46 -24.51 11.76
C ARG A 47 5.64 -24.31 12.72
N GLN A 48 6.69 -25.11 12.59
CA GLN A 48 7.90 -24.98 13.42
C GLN A 48 8.70 -23.72 13.09
N ALA A 49 8.63 -23.26 11.84
CA ALA A 49 9.26 -22.01 11.41
C ALA A 49 8.49 -20.77 11.86
N MET A 50 7.21 -20.91 12.22
CA MET A 50 6.36 -19.80 12.64
C MET A 50 6.36 -19.57 14.18
N PRO A 51 6.31 -18.30 14.61
CA PRO A 51 6.16 -17.89 16.02
C PRO A 51 4.74 -18.13 16.58
N GLY A 52 4.59 -17.91 17.89
CA GLY A 52 3.51 -18.44 18.75
C GLY A 52 2.07 -18.19 18.27
N PRO A 53 1.58 -16.94 18.19
CA PRO A 53 0.19 -16.65 17.82
C PRO A 53 -0.15 -16.98 16.35
N GLU A 54 0.85 -17.14 15.48
CA GLU A 54 0.69 -17.62 14.08
C GLU A 54 0.48 -19.13 14.01
N ARG A 55 0.95 -19.85 15.03
CA ARG A 55 0.95 -21.31 15.08
C ARG A 55 -0.45 -21.92 15.19
N ASP A 56 -1.39 -21.17 15.78
CA ASP A 56 -2.80 -21.58 15.96
C ASP A 56 -3.69 -21.23 14.75
N ALA A 57 -3.28 -20.28 13.90
CA ALA A 57 -3.99 -19.91 12.68
C ALA A 57 -3.95 -21.01 11.60
N ALA A 58 -2.99 -21.94 11.69
CA ALA A 58 -2.86 -23.10 10.81
C ALA A 58 -3.98 -24.16 10.98
N TYR A 59 -4.96 -23.90 11.85
CA TYR A 59 -6.08 -24.79 12.17
C TYR A 59 -7.47 -24.18 11.87
N ALA A 60 -7.60 -23.32 10.85
CA ALA A 60 -8.94 -22.95 10.36
C ALA A 60 -9.64 -24.17 9.72
N ILE A 61 -10.88 -24.47 10.10
CA ILE A 61 -11.58 -25.74 9.77
C ILE A 61 -12.19 -25.73 8.35
N VAL A 62 -11.93 -24.70 7.53
CA VAL A 62 -12.60 -24.54 6.23
C VAL A 62 -11.70 -25.13 5.12
N PRO A 63 -12.11 -26.21 4.44
CA PRO A 63 -11.38 -26.72 3.30
C PRO A 63 -11.27 -25.65 2.21
N PRO A 64 -10.13 -25.52 1.52
CA PRO A 64 -9.97 -24.57 0.45
C PRO A 64 -10.96 -24.89 -0.67
N ALA A 65 -11.59 -23.87 -1.24
CA ALA A 65 -12.56 -24.06 -2.32
C ALA A 65 -11.89 -24.67 -3.57
N HIS A 66 -10.63 -24.31 -3.83
CA HIS A 66 -9.84 -24.82 -4.95
C HIS A 66 -8.34 -24.87 -4.57
N ASP A 67 -7.67 -25.96 -4.96
CA ASP A 67 -6.22 -26.08 -4.88
C ASP A 67 -5.56 -25.41 -6.10
N THR A 68 -5.71 -24.09 -6.18
CA THR A 68 -5.09 -23.25 -7.19
C THR A 68 -4.52 -21.97 -6.57
N PRO A 69 -3.51 -21.34 -7.21
CA PRO A 69 -3.00 -20.02 -6.80
C PRO A 69 -4.12 -18.98 -6.69
N ALA A 70 -5.03 -18.93 -7.67
CA ALA A 70 -6.18 -18.02 -7.65
C ALA A 70 -7.09 -18.28 -6.44
N GLY A 71 -7.34 -19.56 -6.10
CA GLY A 71 -8.13 -19.93 -4.93
C GLY A 71 -7.46 -19.51 -3.61
N LEU A 72 -6.13 -19.54 -3.53
CA LEU A 72 -5.37 -19.00 -2.39
C LEU A 72 -5.53 -17.48 -2.30
N LEU A 73 -5.37 -16.77 -3.42
CA LEU A 73 -5.48 -15.30 -3.47
C LEU A 73 -6.88 -14.82 -3.10
N GLU A 74 -7.93 -15.49 -3.57
CA GLU A 74 -9.32 -15.20 -3.19
C GLU A 74 -9.57 -15.39 -1.69
N GLU A 75 -8.99 -16.45 -1.10
CA GLU A 75 -9.08 -16.75 0.32
C GLU A 75 -8.37 -15.67 1.16
N VAL A 76 -7.17 -15.25 0.74
CA VAL A 76 -6.42 -14.16 1.37
C VAL A 76 -7.19 -12.84 1.27
N ALA A 77 -7.72 -12.50 0.08
CA ALA A 77 -8.50 -11.28 -0.15
C ALA A 77 -9.74 -11.23 0.76
N ARG A 78 -10.44 -12.36 0.89
CA ARG A 78 -11.65 -12.50 1.72
C ARG A 78 -11.34 -12.34 3.20
N ASN A 79 -10.28 -12.99 3.69
CA ASN A 79 -9.90 -12.94 5.11
C ASN A 79 -9.34 -11.56 5.51
N LEU A 80 -8.58 -10.90 4.64
CA LEU A 80 -8.05 -9.55 4.87
C LEU A 80 -9.03 -8.43 4.51
N GLN A 81 -10.22 -8.77 3.98
CA GLN A 81 -11.23 -7.81 3.50
C GLN A 81 -10.64 -6.76 2.53
N THR A 82 -9.78 -7.19 1.62
CA THR A 82 -9.01 -6.33 0.72
C THR A 82 -9.29 -6.65 -0.75
N PRO A 83 -9.09 -5.70 -1.68
CA PRO A 83 -9.13 -5.99 -3.12
C PRO A 83 -8.14 -7.08 -3.52
N GLN A 84 -8.46 -7.83 -4.58
CA GLN A 84 -7.69 -8.99 -5.03
C GLN A 84 -6.26 -8.63 -5.45
N GLU A 85 -6.06 -7.47 -6.08
CA GLU A 85 -4.75 -6.94 -6.48
C GLU A 85 -3.87 -6.59 -5.28
N ARG A 86 -4.49 -6.26 -4.14
CA ARG A 86 -3.76 -6.04 -2.89
C ARG A 86 -3.43 -7.36 -2.22
N ALA A 87 -4.35 -8.32 -2.19
CA ALA A 87 -4.10 -9.67 -1.68
C ALA A 87 -2.97 -10.40 -2.43
N ASP A 88 -2.92 -10.24 -3.76
CA ASP A 88 -1.86 -10.76 -4.63
C ASP A 88 -0.48 -10.25 -4.20
N ARG A 89 -0.31 -8.93 -4.17
CA ARG A 89 0.93 -8.29 -3.74
C ARG A 89 1.35 -8.70 -2.33
N LEU A 90 0.41 -8.75 -1.39
CA LEU A 90 0.69 -9.18 -0.01
C LEU A 90 1.15 -10.63 0.06
N THR A 91 0.52 -11.52 -0.71
CA THR A 91 0.87 -12.94 -0.75
C THR A 91 2.27 -13.16 -1.31
N HIS A 92 2.60 -12.50 -2.43
CA HIS A 92 3.96 -12.51 -3.00
C HIS A 92 5.00 -11.96 -2.03
N ALA A 93 4.71 -10.86 -1.32
CA ALA A 93 5.64 -10.28 -0.36
C ALA A 93 5.96 -11.24 0.79
N VAL A 94 4.94 -11.88 1.37
CA VAL A 94 5.12 -12.87 2.46
C VAL A 94 5.92 -14.07 1.98
N LEU A 95 5.55 -14.66 0.84
CA LEU A 95 6.22 -15.86 0.32
C LEU A 95 7.68 -15.60 -0.07
N SER A 96 7.96 -14.41 -0.62
CA SER A 96 9.32 -14.00 -0.95
C SER A 96 10.17 -13.82 0.30
N VAL A 97 9.65 -13.15 1.34
CA VAL A 97 10.39 -12.97 2.61
C VAL A 97 10.63 -14.32 3.29
N ILE A 98 9.65 -15.25 3.29
CA ILE A 98 9.85 -16.61 3.82
C ILE A 98 10.97 -17.33 3.05
N ALA A 99 10.99 -17.22 1.72
CA ALA A 99 12.00 -17.86 0.89
C ALA A 99 13.41 -17.22 1.06
N ASP A 100 13.48 -15.92 1.33
CA ASP A 100 14.73 -15.20 1.56
C ASP A 100 15.30 -15.50 2.96
N GLU A 101 14.46 -15.52 4.00
CA GLU A 101 14.86 -15.76 5.39
C GLU A 101 15.14 -17.24 5.69
N ASP A 102 14.44 -18.18 5.06
CA ASP A 102 14.70 -19.62 5.14
C ASP A 102 14.66 -20.26 3.75
N PRO A 103 15.79 -20.26 3.01
CA PRO A 103 15.87 -20.84 1.67
C PRO A 103 15.54 -22.34 1.62
N ALA A 104 15.76 -23.07 2.72
CA ALA A 104 15.45 -24.49 2.80
C ALA A 104 13.95 -24.72 2.94
N LEU A 105 13.25 -23.89 3.71
CA LEU A 105 11.79 -23.89 3.78
C LEU A 105 11.17 -23.40 2.48
N GLY A 106 11.68 -22.32 1.88
CA GLY A 106 11.23 -21.82 0.59
C GLY A 106 11.38 -22.85 -0.54
N ARG A 107 12.45 -23.66 -0.53
CA ARG A 107 12.59 -24.79 -1.47
C ARG A 107 11.56 -25.88 -1.21
N ALA A 108 11.40 -26.29 0.04
CA ALA A 108 10.44 -27.34 0.41
C ALA A 108 8.99 -26.95 0.08
N LEU A 109 8.62 -25.67 0.24
CA LEU A 109 7.31 -25.16 -0.13
C LEU A 109 7.08 -25.20 -1.66
N ARG A 110 8.08 -24.84 -2.47
CA ARG A 110 8.00 -24.93 -3.93
C ARG A 110 7.89 -26.38 -4.42
N GLU A 111 8.57 -27.31 -3.75
CA GLU A 111 8.53 -28.74 -4.08
C GLU A 111 7.22 -29.42 -3.63
N GLY A 112 6.63 -28.96 -2.52
CA GLY A 112 5.40 -29.53 -1.96
C GLY A 112 4.10 -28.91 -2.47
N LEU A 113 4.17 -27.82 -3.24
CA LEU A 113 3.03 -27.20 -3.90
C LEU A 113 3.00 -27.54 -5.40
N ALA A 114 1.84 -27.41 -6.03
CA ALA A 114 1.73 -27.59 -7.47
C ALA A 114 2.63 -26.57 -8.22
N PRO A 115 3.16 -26.92 -9.41
CA PRO A 115 4.05 -26.03 -10.17
C PRO A 115 3.45 -24.64 -10.46
N SER A 116 2.12 -24.54 -10.52
CA SER A 116 1.40 -23.27 -10.69
C SER A 116 1.62 -22.26 -9.56
N TYR A 117 2.05 -22.69 -8.37
CA TYR A 117 2.38 -21.81 -7.25
C TYR A 117 3.78 -21.21 -7.35
N ALA A 118 4.65 -21.70 -8.26
CA ALA A 118 6.03 -21.26 -8.35
C ALA A 118 6.17 -19.74 -8.58
N GLU A 119 5.25 -19.14 -9.35
CA GLU A 119 5.22 -17.70 -9.61
C GLU A 119 5.04 -16.87 -8.33
N LEU A 120 4.31 -17.38 -7.33
CA LEU A 120 4.06 -16.69 -6.06
C LEU A 120 5.31 -16.59 -5.15
N PHE A 121 6.30 -17.46 -5.36
CA PHE A 121 7.55 -17.47 -4.59
C PHE A 121 8.67 -16.66 -5.23
N THR A 122 8.44 -16.16 -6.43
CA THR A 122 9.30 -15.16 -7.03
C THR A 122 8.74 -13.83 -6.57
N ALA A 123 9.60 -12.98 -6.01
CA ALA A 123 9.23 -11.58 -5.81
C ALA A 123 8.69 -11.04 -7.14
N PRO A 124 7.87 -9.98 -7.06
CA PRO A 124 7.82 -8.95 -8.06
C PRO A 124 9.16 -8.63 -8.72
N GLU A 125 9.84 -9.49 -9.47
CA GLU A 125 10.98 -9.06 -10.25
C GLU A 125 10.39 -7.94 -11.08
N SER A 126 10.85 -6.73 -10.78
CA SER A 126 10.56 -5.55 -11.55
C SER A 126 11.19 -5.84 -12.90
N SER A 127 10.50 -6.61 -13.73
CA SER A 127 10.98 -7.02 -15.03
C SER A 127 11.26 -5.72 -15.76
N PRO A 128 12.51 -5.44 -16.19
CA PRO A 128 12.84 -4.20 -16.87
C PRO A 128 11.99 -4.00 -18.15
N GLU A 129 11.41 -5.06 -18.71
CA GLU A 129 10.45 -4.98 -19.81
C GLU A 129 9.04 -4.50 -19.40
N ARG A 130 8.61 -4.70 -18.14
CA ARG A 130 7.34 -4.11 -17.64
C ARG A 130 7.48 -2.64 -17.25
N LEU A 131 8.69 -2.17 -16.96
CA LEU A 131 8.97 -0.74 -16.71
C LEU A 131 8.67 0.15 -17.94
N SER A 132 8.67 -0.41 -19.15
CA SER A 132 8.30 0.32 -20.38
C SER A 132 6.79 0.31 -20.67
N ALA A 133 6.00 -0.50 -19.97
CA ALA A 133 4.54 -0.56 -20.11
C ALA A 133 3.76 -0.16 -18.82
N ALA A 134 4.45 0.05 -17.69
CA ALA A 134 3.89 0.46 -16.40
C ALA A 134 4.16 1.95 -16.08
N GLY A 135 4.19 2.81 -17.11
CA GLY A 135 4.43 4.25 -16.97
C GLY A 135 3.31 5.05 -16.29
N ASP A 136 2.29 4.41 -15.73
CA ASP A 136 1.08 5.10 -15.25
C ASP A 136 0.60 4.64 -13.86
N ALA A 137 1.27 3.68 -13.22
CA ALA A 137 0.93 3.29 -11.85
C ALA A 137 1.59 4.27 -10.85
N PRO A 138 0.83 4.93 -9.97
CA PRO A 138 1.39 5.90 -9.04
C PRO A 138 2.37 5.24 -8.05
N ALA A 139 3.65 5.60 -8.12
CA ALA A 139 4.66 5.11 -7.19
C ALA A 139 4.61 5.87 -5.85
N PRO A 140 4.44 5.17 -4.70
CA PRO A 140 4.53 5.77 -3.38
C PRO A 140 5.89 6.42 -3.15
N LEU A 141 5.89 7.60 -2.53
CA LEU A 141 7.11 8.25 -2.05
C LEU A 141 7.49 7.72 -0.67
N SER A 142 8.79 7.55 -0.45
CA SER A 142 9.32 7.24 0.88
C SER A 142 9.17 8.43 1.84
N ASN A 143 9.22 8.15 3.15
CA ASN A 143 9.17 9.19 4.18
C ASN A 143 10.29 10.24 4.04
N GLU A 144 11.47 9.84 3.58
CA GLU A 144 12.60 10.76 3.38
C GLU A 144 12.38 11.68 2.17
N GLU A 145 11.84 11.13 1.07
CA GLU A 145 11.47 11.91 -0.11
C GLU A 145 10.37 12.91 0.23
N VAL A 146 9.31 12.49 0.93
CA VAL A 146 8.23 13.41 1.35
C VAL A 146 8.77 14.51 2.26
N ARG A 147 9.61 14.19 3.24
CA ARG A 147 10.24 15.20 4.10
C ARG A 147 11.08 16.19 3.29
N THR A 148 11.77 15.72 2.26
CA THR A 148 12.58 16.56 1.37
C THR A 148 11.73 17.50 0.54
N GLU A 149 10.61 17.02 0.04
CA GLU A 149 9.67 17.81 -0.76
C GLU A 149 8.84 18.78 0.09
N LEU A 150 8.51 18.41 1.34
CA LEU A 150 7.85 19.31 2.30
C LEU A 150 8.75 20.48 2.72
N ARG A 151 10.09 20.31 2.75
CA ARG A 151 11.01 21.45 2.98
C ARG A 151 10.89 22.54 1.90
N ARG A 152 10.44 22.18 0.69
CA ARG A 152 10.19 23.11 -0.41
C ARG A 152 8.78 23.70 -0.38
N ARG A 153 7.88 23.16 0.45
CA ARG A 153 6.46 23.48 0.55
C ARG A 153 6.08 23.78 2.00
N PRO A 154 6.56 24.89 2.59
CA PRO A 154 6.44 25.15 4.03
C PRO A 154 4.99 25.32 4.52
N GLN A 155 4.04 25.54 3.61
CA GLN A 155 2.61 25.66 3.94
C GLN A 155 1.88 24.30 3.96
N TRP A 156 2.57 23.23 3.56
CA TRP A 156 2.06 21.86 3.61
C TRP A 156 2.64 21.13 4.82
N SER A 157 1.84 20.26 5.41
CA SER A 157 2.23 19.36 6.50
C SER A 157 1.76 17.95 6.18
N GLY A 158 2.48 16.94 6.64
CA GLY A 158 2.12 15.56 6.32
C GLY A 158 3.28 14.57 6.43
N ASP A 159 3.01 13.37 5.92
CA ASP A 159 3.92 12.23 5.88
C ASP A 159 3.72 11.42 4.58
N SER A 160 4.32 10.23 4.47
CA SER A 160 4.17 9.35 3.30
C SER A 160 2.75 8.89 3.03
N HIS A 161 1.78 9.10 3.93
CA HIS A 161 0.40 8.68 3.76
C HIS A 161 -0.53 9.82 3.35
N ARG A 162 -0.24 11.05 3.76
CA ARG A 162 -1.12 12.19 3.49
C ARG A 162 -0.40 13.52 3.60
N LEU A 163 -0.74 14.43 2.69
CA LEU A 163 -0.41 15.84 2.78
C LEU A 163 -1.66 16.66 3.08
N THR A 164 -1.50 17.69 3.90
CA THR A 164 -2.57 18.59 4.31
C THR A 164 -2.08 20.03 4.29
N ARG A 165 -2.95 20.93 3.80
CA ARG A 165 -2.75 22.39 3.87
C ARG A 165 -4.07 23.06 4.18
N THR A 166 -4.06 23.99 5.12
CA THR A 166 -5.21 24.84 5.44
C THR A 166 -4.97 26.23 4.86
N VAL A 167 -5.91 26.68 4.05
CA VAL A 167 -5.91 27.99 3.41
C VAL A 167 -6.99 28.83 4.07
N GLY A 168 -6.59 29.93 4.71
CA GLY A 168 -7.52 30.94 5.22
C GLY A 168 -7.88 31.93 4.11
N LEU A 169 -9.16 32.04 3.78
CA LEU A 169 -9.64 32.97 2.75
C LEU A 169 -11.10 33.38 3.02
N PRO A 170 -11.50 34.59 2.61
CA PRO A 170 -12.90 35.02 2.67
C PRO A 170 -13.85 34.07 1.93
N ALA A 171 -15.10 33.99 2.39
CA ALA A 171 -16.10 33.07 1.86
C ALA A 171 -16.40 33.30 0.36
N ASP A 172 -16.35 34.55 -0.11
CA ASP A 172 -16.53 34.91 -1.53
C ASP A 172 -15.40 34.39 -2.42
N ARG A 173 -14.21 34.15 -1.86
CA ARG A 173 -13.03 33.63 -2.57
C ARG A 173 -12.90 32.10 -2.51
N THR A 174 -13.65 31.45 -1.61
CA THR A 174 -13.66 29.99 -1.44
C THR A 174 -14.13 29.27 -2.71
N ALA A 175 -15.29 29.66 -3.26
CA ALA A 175 -15.85 28.98 -4.42
C ALA A 175 -15.01 29.11 -5.71
N PRO A 176 -14.44 30.30 -6.06
CA PRO A 176 -13.49 30.42 -7.16
C PRO A 176 -12.26 29.49 -7.02
N LEU A 177 -11.66 29.43 -5.83
CA LEU A 177 -10.50 28.57 -5.58
C LEU A 177 -10.85 27.09 -5.78
N LEU A 178 -11.95 26.62 -5.20
CA LEU A 178 -12.39 25.23 -5.35
C LEU A 178 -12.63 24.85 -6.81
N ARG A 179 -13.26 25.73 -7.62
CA ARG A 179 -13.46 25.46 -9.04
C ARG A 179 -12.16 25.32 -9.81
N GLN A 180 -11.16 26.14 -9.49
CA GLN A 180 -9.84 26.04 -10.12
C GLN A 180 -9.14 24.74 -9.72
N VAL A 181 -9.11 24.42 -8.42
CA VAL A 181 -8.54 23.18 -7.90
C VAL A 181 -9.23 21.93 -8.50
N GLU A 182 -10.55 21.94 -8.63
CA GLU A 182 -11.29 20.86 -9.28
C GLU A 182 -10.97 20.72 -10.77
N LYS A 183 -10.71 21.83 -11.47
CA LYS A 183 -10.28 21.81 -12.86
C LYS A 183 -8.89 21.16 -12.98
N ASP A 184 -7.96 21.59 -12.14
CA ASP A 184 -6.59 21.06 -12.10
C ASP A 184 -6.57 19.57 -11.76
N ALA A 185 -7.40 19.15 -10.79
CA ALA A 185 -7.61 17.76 -10.42
C ALA A 185 -8.12 16.92 -11.60
N ARG A 186 -9.05 17.44 -12.41
CA ARG A 186 -9.55 16.75 -13.61
C ARG A 186 -8.49 16.64 -14.69
N GLU A 187 -7.71 17.69 -14.92
CA GLU A 187 -6.60 17.68 -15.89
C GLU A 187 -5.54 16.65 -15.51
N LEU A 188 -5.22 16.54 -14.21
CA LEU A 188 -4.31 15.54 -13.68
C LEU A 188 -4.91 14.13 -13.54
N ARG A 189 -6.21 13.98 -13.78
CA ARG A 189 -6.96 12.75 -13.45
C ARG A 189 -6.73 12.30 -12.00
N HIS A 190 -6.49 13.25 -11.10
CA HIS A 190 -6.14 13.01 -9.70
C HIS A 190 -7.18 13.61 -8.78
N LYS A 191 -7.61 12.86 -7.76
CA LYS A 191 -8.68 13.33 -6.84
C LYS A 191 -8.09 14.09 -5.67
N VAL A 192 -8.73 15.22 -5.32
CA VAL A 192 -8.41 16.03 -4.15
C VAL A 192 -9.56 15.97 -3.17
N ASP A 193 -9.24 15.69 -1.90
CA ASP A 193 -10.19 15.82 -0.80
C ASP A 193 -10.07 17.22 -0.22
N HIS A 194 -11.21 17.84 0.13
CA HIS A 194 -11.22 19.13 0.80
C HIS A 194 -12.34 19.20 1.84
N THR A 195 -12.15 20.05 2.84
CA THR A 195 -13.18 20.38 3.82
C THR A 195 -13.23 21.89 3.97
N THR A 196 -14.40 22.46 3.74
CA THR A 196 -14.65 23.90 3.92
C THR A 196 -15.19 24.13 5.32
N THR A 197 -14.58 25.08 6.01
CA THR A 197 -14.96 25.55 7.35
C THR A 197 -15.19 27.06 7.31
N GLY A 198 -15.71 27.65 8.40
CA GLY A 198 -15.86 29.11 8.49
C GLY A 198 -14.55 29.87 8.36
N ASP A 199 -13.43 29.23 8.70
CA ASP A 199 -12.09 29.83 8.73
C ASP A 199 -11.29 29.59 7.43
N GLY A 200 -11.87 28.87 6.45
CA GLY A 200 -11.24 28.60 5.17
C GLY A 200 -11.37 27.15 4.71
N ILE A 201 -10.44 26.69 3.87
CA ILE A 201 -10.46 25.38 3.23
C ILE A 201 -9.25 24.56 3.68
N THR A 202 -9.48 23.33 4.11
CA THR A 202 -8.40 22.36 4.32
C THR A 202 -8.37 21.36 3.17
N PHE A 203 -7.26 21.33 2.45
CA PHE A 203 -6.98 20.36 1.39
C PHE A 203 -6.27 19.14 1.96
N THR A 204 -6.64 17.97 1.47
CA THR A 204 -6.03 16.69 1.82
C THR A 204 -5.68 15.92 0.54
N LEU A 205 -4.40 15.58 0.41
CA LEU A 205 -3.86 14.89 -0.76
C LEU A 205 -3.31 13.52 -0.37
N ARG A 206 -3.75 12.51 -1.11
CA ARG A 206 -3.20 11.15 -1.11
C ARG A 206 -3.67 10.43 -2.37
N THR A 207 -2.86 9.52 -2.86
CA THR A 207 -3.25 8.65 -3.96
C THR A 207 -3.96 7.42 -3.42
N ARG A 208 -5.30 7.39 -3.54
CA ARG A 208 -6.15 6.34 -2.93
C ARG A 208 -5.88 4.91 -3.42
N SER A 209 -5.40 4.73 -4.65
CA SER A 209 -5.11 3.40 -5.20
C SER A 209 -3.92 2.71 -4.52
N VAL A 210 -3.01 3.48 -3.93
CA VAL A 210 -1.82 2.98 -3.23
C VAL A 210 -1.78 3.38 -1.75
N ASP A 211 -2.79 4.13 -1.29
CA ASP A 211 -2.92 4.68 0.07
C ASP A 211 -1.66 5.38 0.59
N ALA A 212 -1.02 6.13 -0.29
CA ALA A 212 0.23 6.83 -0.03
C ALA A 212 0.30 8.14 -0.83
N VAL A 213 1.22 9.01 -0.42
CA VAL A 213 1.61 10.20 -1.17
C VAL A 213 2.48 9.79 -2.34
N THR A 214 2.14 10.26 -3.53
CA THR A 214 2.90 10.01 -4.76
C THR A 214 3.34 11.34 -5.39
N ARG A 215 4.08 11.28 -6.50
CA ARG A 215 4.42 12.50 -7.26
C ARG A 215 3.18 13.27 -7.75
N ALA A 216 2.07 12.58 -8.03
CA ALA A 216 0.83 13.23 -8.43
C ALA A 216 0.26 14.10 -7.29
N ASP A 217 0.40 13.66 -6.04
CA ASP A 217 0.01 14.45 -4.87
C ASP A 217 0.90 15.70 -4.72
N LEU A 218 2.20 15.60 -5.00
CA LEU A 218 3.10 16.76 -4.96
C LEU A 218 2.81 17.75 -6.10
N GLU A 219 2.56 17.28 -7.32
CA GLU A 219 2.19 18.16 -8.42
C GLU A 219 0.86 18.86 -8.15
N MET A 220 -0.11 18.15 -7.57
CA MET A 220 -1.38 18.74 -7.15
C MET A 220 -1.18 19.77 -6.04
N ALA A 221 -0.26 19.54 -5.10
CA ALA A 221 0.10 20.53 -4.08
C ALA A 221 0.63 21.82 -4.71
N ASP A 222 1.51 21.71 -5.72
CA ASP A 222 2.05 22.88 -6.45
C ASP A 222 0.95 23.65 -7.19
N ARG A 223 -0.03 22.94 -7.79
CA ARG A 223 -1.16 23.59 -8.45
C ARG A 223 -2.09 24.30 -7.47
N ILE A 224 -2.32 23.71 -6.30
CA ILE A 224 -3.09 24.36 -5.23
C ILE A 224 -2.34 25.59 -4.72
N ASP A 225 -1.02 25.54 -4.55
CA ASP A 225 -0.20 26.70 -4.18
C ASP A 225 -0.36 27.83 -5.21
N ALA A 226 -0.20 27.53 -6.50
CA ALA A 226 -0.38 28.50 -7.57
C ALA A 226 -1.81 29.08 -7.63
N ALA A 227 -2.84 28.25 -7.42
CA ALA A 227 -4.23 28.70 -7.41
C ALA A 227 -4.53 29.61 -6.21
N VAL A 228 -3.98 29.30 -5.03
CA VAL A 228 -4.09 30.15 -3.84
C VAL A 228 -3.40 31.49 -4.06
N ASP A 229 -2.18 31.49 -4.61
CA ASP A 229 -1.43 32.70 -4.89
C ASP A 229 -2.14 33.59 -5.92
N ALA A 230 -2.77 32.99 -6.94
CA ALA A 230 -3.56 33.73 -7.93
C ALA A 230 -4.81 34.39 -7.31
N VAL A 231 -5.50 33.68 -6.41
CA VAL A 231 -6.68 34.21 -5.71
C VAL A 231 -6.28 35.28 -4.69
N GLY A 232 -5.15 35.10 -4.00
CA GLY A 232 -4.59 36.07 -3.04
C GLY A 232 -4.03 37.33 -3.70
N SER A 233 -3.44 37.20 -4.89
CA SER A 233 -2.90 38.34 -5.67
C SER A 233 -3.98 39.16 -6.39
N GLY A 234 -5.20 38.62 -6.52
CA GLY A 234 -6.35 39.32 -7.11
C GLY A 234 -6.96 40.43 -6.25
N GLY A 235 -6.32 40.78 -5.13
CA GLY A 235 -6.68 41.90 -4.25
C GLY A 235 -5.96 43.19 -4.64
N HIS A 236 -6.37 43.83 -5.75
CA HIS A 236 -6.18 45.27 -5.90
C HIS A 236 -7.56 45.91 -6.12
N PRO A 237 -8.13 46.58 -5.10
CA PRO A 237 -9.24 47.49 -5.34
C PRO A 237 -8.65 48.74 -6.01
N GLY A 238 -8.95 48.90 -7.29
CA GLY A 238 -8.95 50.20 -7.96
C GLY A 238 -10.38 50.71 -8.03
#